data_AF-A0A1F1L266-F1
#
_entry.id   AF-A0A1F1L266-F1
#
_cell.length_a   1.000
_cell.length_b   1.000
_cell.length_c   1.000
_cell.angle_alpha   90.00
_cell.angle_beta   90.00
_cell.angle_gamma   90.00
#
_symmetry.space_group_name_H-M   'P 1'
#
loop_
_entity.id
_entity.type
_entity.pdbx_description
1 polymer ?
#
loop_
_entity_poly.entity_id
_entity_poly.type
_entity_poly.pdbx_seq_one_letter_code
_entity_poly.pdbx_strand_id
1 'polypeptide(L)'
;MSGKLVALVEFTRNSFGQKYSYLTDIEDLKENDLLLVQTRTSYSLAHFRGYTTQEVFIKVAKSWVVKNLAAEVEEFEEKLLLGELD
;
A
#
# COMPACT_ATOMS: atom_id res chain seq x y z
N MET A 1 10.06 -10.94 16.84
CA MET A 1 10.67 -10.97 15.50
C MET A 1 9.59 -10.45 14.56
N SER A 2 9.63 -9.18 14.15
CA SER A 2 8.68 -8.70 13.13
C SER A 2 9.04 -9.45 11.84
N GLY A 3 8.16 -10.38 11.47
CA GLY A 3 8.34 -11.22 10.31
C GLY A 3 8.07 -10.38 9.07
N LYS A 4 8.96 -10.44 8.08
CA LYS A 4 8.69 -9.81 6.79
C LYS A 4 7.39 -10.39 6.22
N LEU A 5 6.38 -9.55 6.04
CA LEU A 5 5.12 -9.91 5.40
C LEU A 5 5.19 -9.58 3.92
N VAL A 6 4.30 -10.21 3.14
CA VAL A 6 4.14 -9.90 1.72
C VAL A 6 2.73 -9.37 1.50
N ALA A 7 2.66 -8.09 1.15
CA ALA A 7 1.44 -7.39 0.76
C ALA A 7 1.18 -7.59 -0.73
N LEU A 8 -0.06 -7.90 -1.08
CA LEU A 8 -0.55 -7.74 -2.45
C LEU A 8 -1.10 -6.33 -2.61
N VAL A 9 -0.66 -5.64 -3.65
CA VAL A 9 -1.10 -4.29 -3.96
C VAL A 9 -1.61 -4.22 -5.39
N GLU A 10 -2.51 -3.28 -5.64
CA GLU A 10 -3.07 -3.01 -6.96
C GLU A 10 -2.88 -1.52 -7.29
N PHE A 11 -2.29 -1.23 -8.45
CA PHE A 11 -2.07 0.15 -8.87
C PHE A 11 -3.36 0.79 -9.37
N THR A 12 -3.63 2.01 -8.92
CA THR A 12 -4.85 2.77 -9.21
C THR A 12 -5.10 3.02 -10.70
N ARG A 13 -4.04 3.00 -11.51
CA ARG A 13 -4.11 3.25 -12.97
C ARG A 13 -4.10 1.97 -13.81
N ASN A 14 -4.14 0.79 -13.19
CA ASN A 14 -4.11 -0.45 -13.95
C ASN A 14 -5.52 -0.89 -14.34
N SER A 15 -5.81 -0.90 -15.64
CA SER A 15 -7.11 -1.30 -16.19
C SER A 15 -7.47 -2.78 -16.01
N PHE A 16 -6.53 -3.62 -15.56
CA PHE A 16 -6.67 -5.08 -15.54
C PHE A 16 -6.70 -5.71 -14.15
N GLY A 17 -6.75 -4.92 -13.06
CA GLY A 17 -6.82 -5.46 -11.70
C GLY A 17 -5.62 -6.33 -11.31
N GLN A 18 -4.46 -6.12 -11.94
CA GLN A 18 -3.28 -6.92 -11.70
C GLN A 18 -2.73 -6.65 -10.29
N LYS A 19 -2.55 -7.71 -9.53
CA LYS A 19 -1.96 -7.67 -8.19
C LYS A 19 -0.45 -7.85 -8.27
N TYR A 20 0.27 -7.09 -7.46
CA TYR A 20 1.73 -7.13 -7.35
C TYR A 20 2.13 -7.38 -5.90
N SER A 21 3.19 -8.13 -5.69
CA SER A 21 3.69 -8.49 -4.36
C SER A 21 4.79 -7.55 -3.87
N TYR A 22 4.63 -7.03 -2.67
CA TYR A 22 5.54 -6.10 -2.01
C TYR A 22 5.88 -6.60 -0.61
N LEU A 23 7.11 -6.37 -0.18
CA LEU A 23 7.54 -6.62 1.19
C LEU A 23 6.99 -5.53 2.10
N THR A 24 6.61 -5.89 3.32
CA THR A 24 6.19 -4.93 4.34
C THR A 24 6.46 -5.46 5.74
N ASP A 25 6.65 -4.55 6.68
CA ASP A 25 6.74 -4.75 8.11
C ASP A 25 5.51 -4.17 8.85
N ILE A 26 4.53 -3.64 8.11
CA ILE A 26 3.27 -3.12 8.63
C ILE A 26 2.29 -4.30 8.77
N GLU A 27 1.80 -4.55 9.98
CA GLU A 27 0.98 -5.73 10.31
C GLU A 27 -0.54 -5.46 10.30
N ASP A 28 -0.95 -4.19 10.33
CA ASP A 28 -2.32 -3.73 10.53
C ASP A 28 -2.96 -3.06 9.30
N LEU A 29 -2.47 -3.38 8.10
CA LEU A 29 -3.04 -2.87 6.84
C LEU A 29 -4.45 -3.41 6.61
N LYS A 30 -5.37 -2.53 6.21
CA LYS A 30 -6.75 -2.86 5.85
C LYS A 30 -6.94 -2.86 4.34
N GLU A 31 -7.87 -3.69 3.86
CA GLU A 31 -8.20 -3.75 2.44
C GLU A 31 -8.60 -2.37 1.90
N ASN A 32 -8.02 -1.98 0.76
CA ASN A 32 -8.11 -0.66 0.14
C ASN A 32 -7.29 0.46 0.79
N ASP A 33 -6.47 0.20 1.81
CA ASP A 33 -5.53 1.21 2.31
C ASP A 33 -4.66 1.76 1.18
N LEU A 34 -4.52 3.08 1.14
CA LEU A 34 -3.67 3.77 0.18
C LEU A 34 -2.22 3.67 0.63
N LEU A 35 -1.41 2.99 -0.16
CA LEU A 35 0.00 2.74 0.14
C LEU A 35 0.91 3.52 -0.79
N LEU A 36 1.97 4.08 -0.20
CA LEU A 36 3.16 4.50 -0.95
C LEU A 36 4.09 3.30 -1.10
N VAL A 37 4.44 2.93 -2.32
CA VAL A 37 5.27 1.76 -2.62
C VAL A 37 6.50 2.12 -3.47
N GLN A 38 7.59 1.37 -3.31
CA GLN A 38 8.81 1.52 -4.10
C GLN A 38 8.66 0.94 -5.51
N THR A 39 8.90 1.73 -6.54
CA THR A 39 9.10 1.20 -7.90
C THR A 39 10.60 1.06 -8.19
N ARG A 40 10.96 0.61 -9.40
CA ARG A 40 12.35 0.44 -9.81
C ARG A 40 13.16 1.75 -9.76
N THR A 41 12.52 2.89 -10.04
CA THR A 41 13.19 4.18 -10.21
C THR A 41 12.52 5.32 -9.46
N SER A 42 11.41 5.07 -8.78
CA SER A 42 10.59 6.10 -8.11
C SER A 42 9.73 5.48 -7.02
N TYR A 43 8.69 6.21 -6.62
CA TYR A 43 7.61 5.73 -5.77
C TYR A 43 6.27 5.87 -6.51
N SER A 44 5.29 5.07 -6.12
CA SER A 44 3.94 5.12 -6.69
C SER A 44 2.90 4.82 -5.62
N LEU A 45 1.66 5.22 -5.88
CA LEU A 45 0.51 4.91 -5.05
C LEU A 45 -0.15 3.62 -5.51
N ALA A 46 -0.54 2.77 -4.57
CA ALA A 46 -1.27 1.53 -4.81
C ALA A 46 -2.24 1.23 -3.66
N HIS A 47 -3.27 0.45 -3.93
CA HIS A 47 -4.21 0.01 -2.90
C HIS A 47 -3.80 -1.35 -2.36
N PHE A 48 -3.87 -1.52 -1.04
CA PHE A 48 -3.69 -2.81 -0.41
C PHE A 48 -4.84 -3.77 -0.76
N ARG A 49 -4.49 -5.02 -1.05
CA ARG A 49 -5.44 -6.10 -1.38
C ARG A 49 -5.36 -7.30 -0.45
N GLY A 50 -4.56 -7.22 0.61
CA GLY A 50 -4.36 -8.30 1.56
C GLY A 50 -2.93 -8.85 1.57
N TYR A 51 -2.60 -9.56 2.64
CA TYR A 51 -1.35 -10.30 2.74
C TYR A 51 -1.42 -11.62 1.97
N THR A 52 -0.26 -12.14 1.58
CA THR A 52 -0.16 -13.45 0.92
C THR A 52 0.93 -14.31 1.53
N THR A 53 0.65 -15.60 1.64
CA THR A 53 1.59 -16.66 2.03
C THR A 53 2.01 -17.54 0.83
N GLN A 54 1.52 -17.22 -0.37
CA GLN A 54 1.81 -18.01 -1.56
C GLN A 54 3.26 -17.81 -2.02
N GLU A 55 4.02 -18.91 -2.11
CA GLU A 55 5.45 -18.87 -2.44
C GLU A 55 5.77 -18.11 -3.74
N VAL A 56 4.89 -18.18 -4.74
CA VAL A 56 5.11 -17.53 -6.04
C VAL A 56 5.23 -16.00 -5.88
N PHE A 57 4.40 -15.41 -5.02
CA PHE A 57 4.41 -13.98 -4.74
C PHE A 57 5.56 -13.61 -3.80
N ILE A 58 5.85 -14.47 -2.81
CA ILE A 58 6.96 -14.25 -1.88
C ILE A 58 8.31 -14.21 -2.62
N LYS A 59 8.53 -15.14 -3.56
CA LYS A 59 9.81 -15.24 -4.30
C LYS A 59 10.09 -14.03 -5.20
N VAL A 60 9.05 -13.35 -5.68
CA VAL A 60 9.17 -12.20 -6.59
C VAL A 60 9.05 -10.85 -5.88
N ALA A 61 8.59 -10.82 -4.62
CA ALA A 61 8.54 -9.61 -3.81
C ALA A 61 9.96 -9.09 -3.49
N LYS A 62 10.34 -7.98 -4.13
CA LYS A 62 11.66 -7.33 -3.94
C LYS A 62 11.56 -5.88 -3.51
N SER A 63 10.47 -5.22 -3.87
CA SER A 63 10.17 -3.84 -3.50
C SER A 63 9.39 -3.77 -2.20
N TRP A 64 9.51 -2.65 -1.48
CA TRP A 64 8.87 -2.45 -0.19
C TRP A 64 7.66 -1.51 -0.27
N VAL A 65 6.67 -1.79 0.60
CA VAL A 65 5.72 -0.79 1.05
C VAL A 65 6.49 0.20 1.92
N VAL A 66 6.36 1.49 1.62
CA VAL A 66 7.08 2.55 2.31
C VAL A 66 6.24 3.09 3.46
N LYS A 67 4.94 3.32 3.21
CA LYS A 67 4.06 3.98 4.16
C LYS A 67 2.59 3.70 3.83
N ASN A 68 1.78 3.51 4.87
CA ASN A 68 0.32 3.60 4.78
C ASN A 68 -0.09 5.08 4.89
N LEU A 69 -0.88 5.57 3.94
CA LEU A 69 -1.31 6.97 3.85
C LEU A 69 -2.77 7.17 4.29
N ALA A 70 -3.44 6.13 4.80
CA ALA A 70 -4.85 6.23 5.17
C ALA A 70 -5.12 7.34 6.19
N ALA A 71 -4.31 7.40 7.26
CA ALA A 71 -4.47 8.40 8.33
C ALA A 71 -4.24 9.84 7.83
N GLU A 72 -3.22 10.06 7.00
CA GLU A 72 -2.95 11.39 6.44
C GLU A 72 -4.05 11.88 5.50
N VAL A 73 -4.67 10.97 4.75
CA VAL A 73 -5.81 11.30 3.89
C VAL A 73 -7.04 11.63 4.75
N GLU A 74 -7.34 10.81 5.76
CA GLU A 74 -8.45 11.07 6.69
C GLU A 74 -8.30 12.43 7.40
N GLU A 75 -7.11 12.76 7.91
CA GLU A 75 -6.82 14.04 8.54
C GLU A 75 -7.01 15.22 7.56
N PHE A 76 -6.57 15.07 6.31
CA PHE A 76 -6.74 16.09 5.29
C PHE A 76 -8.21 16.33 4.94
N GLU A 77 -9.00 15.27 4.76
CA GLU A 77 -10.43 15.35 4.48
C GLU A 77 -11.21 15.98 5.65
N GLU A 78 -10.82 15.69 6.89
CA GLU A 78 -11.41 16.31 8.08
C GLU A 78 -11.16 17.83 8.11
N LYS A 79 -9.92 18.27 7.87
CA LYS A 79 -9.57 19.70 7.77
C LYS A 79 -10.36 20.41 6.67
N LEU A 80 -10.55 19.75 5.54
CA LEU A 80 -11.36 20.25 4.43
C LEU A 80 -12.83 20.40 4.84
N LEU A 81 -13.39 19.41 5.53
CA LEU A 81 -14.78 19.40 5.99
C LEU A 81 -15.05 20.46 7.07
N LEU A 82 -14.07 20.73 7.93
CA LEU A 82 -14.15 21.76 8.98
C LEU A 82 -13.92 23.19 8.44
N GLY A 83 -13.52 23.34 7.18
CA GLY A 83 -13.21 24.64 6.58
C GLY A 83 -11.91 25.25 7.12
N GLU A 84 -10.98 24.45 7.65
CA GLU A 84 -9.70 24.92 8.20
C GLU A 84 -8.67 25.26 7.11
N LEU A 85 -8.98 24.94 5.86
CA LEU A 85 -8.12 25.13 4.69
C LEU A 85 -8.52 26.33 3.82
N ASP A 86 -9.61 27.03 4.18
CA ASP A 86 -10.10 28.27 3.54
C ASP A 86 -9.64 29.53 4.30
#